data_AF-A0A2N0FW18-F1
#
_entry.id   AF-A0A2N0FW18-F1
#
_cell.length_a   1.000
_cell.length_b   1.000
_cell.length_c   1.000
_cell.angle_alpha   90.00
_cell.angle_beta   90.00
_cell.angle_gamma   90.00
#
_symmetry.space_group_name_H-M   'P 1'
#
loop_
_entity.id
_entity.type
_entity.pdbx_description
1 polymer ?
#
loop_
_entity_poly.entity_id
_entity_poly.type
_entity_poly.pdbx_seq_one_letter_code
_entity_poly.pdbx_strand_id
1 'polypeptide(L)'
;MKRMFFFTFLILFFVSCKDQKEIPVEDGSSEYELSTEKWPKKLPVNSNAQAILNDWEEFKAFETTFDALYNVENKDDLALAIDDLIEKQKDLEASTYPEKFDIPQIKSRQKIFKTYMLKIKGDLHYRLDPQESILQMFEAYNAFRNQFNVIVNNTLDTNLILEE
;
A
#
# COMPACT_ATOMS: atom_id res chain seq x y z
N MET A 1 28.26 14.09 -50.80
CA MET A 1 27.28 13.15 -50.21
C MET A 1 27.51 12.86 -48.71
N LYS A 2 27.89 13.85 -47.88
CA LYS A 2 27.99 13.70 -46.40
C LYS A 2 27.20 14.76 -45.61
N ARG A 3 26.86 15.89 -46.24
CA ARG A 3 26.02 16.95 -45.64
C ARG A 3 24.52 16.67 -45.70
N MET A 4 24.09 15.84 -46.66
CA MET A 4 22.66 15.50 -46.85
C MET A 4 22.21 14.31 -45.99
N PHE A 5 23.14 13.59 -45.36
CA PHE A 5 22.83 12.53 -44.39
C PHE A 5 22.52 13.07 -42.99
N PHE A 6 23.01 14.28 -42.67
CA PHE A 6 22.82 14.88 -41.34
C PHE A 6 21.41 15.41 -41.14
N PHE A 7 20.77 15.91 -42.21
CA PHE A 7 19.38 16.38 -42.16
C PHE A 7 18.38 15.22 -42.04
N THR A 8 18.66 14.05 -42.62
CA THR A 8 17.78 12.87 -42.52
C THR A 8 17.77 12.27 -41.11
N PHE A 9 18.88 12.37 -40.38
CA PHE A 9 18.98 11.89 -38.99
C PHE A 9 18.27 12.84 -37.99
N LEU A 10 18.19 14.13 -38.30
CA LEU A 10 17.53 15.13 -37.45
C LEU A 10 15.98 15.03 -37.51
N ILE A 11 15.43 14.60 -38.64
CA ILE A 11 13.96 14.47 -38.83
C ILE A 11 13.40 13.27 -38.05
N LEU A 12 14.20 12.23 -37.81
CA LEU A 12 13.78 11.04 -37.05
C LEU A 12 13.51 11.32 -35.56
N PHE A 13 14.03 12.42 -35.00
CA PHE A 13 13.75 12.79 -33.61
C PHE A 13 12.38 13.46 -33.40
N PHE A 14 11.75 14.00 -34.46
CA PHE A 14 10.46 14.69 -34.34
C PHE A 14 9.24 13.76 -34.45
N VAL A 15 9.43 12.47 -34.78
CA VAL A 15 8.33 11.49 -34.93
C VAL A 15 8.12 10.64 -33.67
N SER A 16 8.89 10.88 -32.60
CA SER A 16 8.78 10.10 -31.35
C SER A 16 7.72 10.60 -30.36
N CYS A 17 6.90 11.59 -30.73
CA CYS A 17 5.62 11.83 -30.06
C CYS A 17 4.55 11.02 -30.80
N LYS A 18 4.48 9.72 -30.51
CA LYS A 18 3.19 9.05 -30.62
C LYS A 18 2.33 9.68 -29.54
N ASP A 19 1.31 10.44 -29.95
CA ASP A 19 0.20 10.76 -29.09
C ASP A 19 -0.16 9.48 -28.35
N GLN A 20 0.09 9.50 -27.05
CA GLN A 20 -0.46 8.52 -26.15
C GLN A 20 -1.95 8.71 -26.34
N LYS A 21 -2.57 7.83 -27.14
CA LYS A 21 -4.02 7.77 -27.27
C LYS A 21 -4.50 7.84 -25.84
N GLU A 22 -5.15 8.94 -25.50
CA GLU A 22 -6.00 8.97 -24.32
C GLU A 22 -6.85 7.72 -24.49
N ILE A 23 -6.57 6.74 -23.65
CA ILE A 23 -7.47 5.61 -23.47
C ILE A 23 -8.77 6.34 -23.19
N PRO A 24 -9.80 6.19 -24.03
CA PRO A 24 -11.07 6.80 -23.73
C PRO A 24 -11.35 6.35 -22.31
N VAL A 25 -11.43 7.29 -21.38
CA VAL A 25 -12.07 7.04 -20.10
C VAL A 25 -13.48 6.73 -20.56
N GLU A 26 -13.72 5.44 -20.81
CA GLU A 26 -15.04 4.89 -20.89
C GLU A 26 -15.72 5.50 -19.67
N ASP A 27 -16.82 6.21 -19.90
CA ASP A 27 -17.69 6.72 -18.87
C ASP A 27 -18.31 5.50 -18.18
N GLY A 28 -17.45 4.75 -17.51
CA GLY A 28 -17.75 3.68 -16.60
C GLY A 28 -18.15 4.37 -15.32
N SER A 29 -19.28 5.07 -15.37
CA SER A 29 -20.13 5.20 -14.21
C SER A 29 -20.62 3.79 -13.87
N SER A 30 -19.73 2.90 -13.44
CA SER A 30 -20.16 1.79 -12.62
C SER A 30 -20.56 2.45 -11.31
N GLU A 31 -21.87 2.59 -11.12
CA GLU A 31 -22.43 2.69 -9.78
C GLU A 31 -22.13 1.36 -9.08
N TYR A 32 -20.87 1.13 -8.69
CA TYR A 32 -20.53 0.08 -7.76
C TYR A 32 -21.05 0.51 -6.39
N GLU A 33 -21.70 -0.42 -5.71
CA GLU A 33 -22.15 -0.24 -4.33
C GLU A 33 -21.05 -0.74 -3.41
N LEU A 34 -20.63 0.09 -2.45
CA LEU A 34 -19.60 -0.29 -1.51
C LEU A 34 -20.19 -1.28 -0.50
N SER A 35 -19.63 -2.50 -0.45
CA SER A 35 -20.06 -3.53 0.50
C SER A 35 -18.91 -3.93 1.43
N THR A 36 -19.04 -3.58 2.71
CA THR A 36 -18.04 -3.89 3.74
C THR A 36 -18.21 -5.28 4.36
N GLU A 37 -19.35 -5.93 4.16
CA GLU A 37 -19.69 -7.24 4.76
C GLU A 37 -18.67 -8.35 4.45
N LYS A 38 -18.03 -8.26 3.28
CA LYS A 38 -17.07 -9.26 2.79
C LYS A 38 -15.63 -8.92 3.13
N TRP A 39 -15.36 -7.81 3.82
CA TRP A 39 -14.00 -7.40 4.11
C TRP A 39 -13.33 -8.35 5.09
N PRO A 40 -12.08 -8.78 4.83
CA PRO A 40 -11.37 -9.65 5.73
C PRO A 40 -11.25 -9.06 7.13
N LYS A 41 -11.37 -9.91 8.14
CA LYS A 41 -11.10 -9.51 9.52
C LYS A 41 -9.61 -9.28 9.73
N LYS A 42 -9.31 -8.38 10.67
CA LYS A 42 -7.95 -8.10 11.12
C LYS A 42 -7.30 -9.36 11.74
N LEU A 43 -6.15 -9.78 11.24
CA LEU A 43 -5.39 -10.94 11.74
C LEU A 43 -4.77 -10.64 13.11
N PRO A 44 -5.13 -11.35 14.19
CA PRO A 44 -4.69 -11.00 15.54
C PRO A 44 -3.17 -11.05 15.71
N VAL A 45 -2.63 -10.08 16.43
CA VAL A 45 -1.22 -10.05 16.82
C VAL A 45 -1.06 -10.77 18.17
N ASN A 46 0.01 -11.53 18.33
CA ASN A 46 0.29 -12.26 19.56
C ASN A 46 0.68 -11.31 20.71
N SER A 47 0.55 -11.78 21.96
CA SER A 47 0.79 -10.93 23.14
C SER A 47 2.20 -10.34 23.19
N ASN A 48 3.22 -11.10 22.76
CA ASN A 48 4.61 -10.65 22.77
C ASN A 48 4.86 -9.52 21.78
N ALA A 49 4.33 -9.59 20.56
CA ALA A 49 4.43 -8.50 19.62
C ALA A 49 3.53 -7.34 20.03
N GLN A 50 2.32 -7.61 20.51
CA GLN A 50 1.39 -6.57 20.96
C GLN A 50 2.00 -5.71 22.07
N ALA A 51 2.75 -6.29 23.00
CA ALA A 51 3.44 -5.53 24.04
C ALA A 51 4.39 -4.48 23.45
N ILE A 52 5.14 -4.83 22.40
CA ILE A 52 6.04 -3.91 21.70
C ILE A 52 5.25 -2.86 20.90
N LEU A 53 4.19 -3.28 20.21
CA LEU A 53 3.37 -2.39 19.39
C LEU A 53 2.60 -1.35 20.22
N ASN A 54 2.25 -1.68 21.48
CA ASN A 54 1.54 -0.77 22.38
C ASN A 54 2.38 0.46 22.78
N ASP A 55 3.70 0.35 22.74
CA ASP A 55 4.63 1.46 23.04
C ASP A 55 4.96 2.30 21.79
N TRP A 56 4.48 1.88 20.61
CA TRP A 56 4.70 2.60 19.35
C TRP A 56 3.47 3.44 19.00
N GLU A 57 3.50 4.71 19.41
CA GLU A 57 2.36 5.64 19.27
C GLU A 57 1.87 5.79 17.84
N GLU A 58 2.77 5.92 16.87
CA GLU A 58 2.41 6.06 15.45
C GLU A 58 1.74 4.80 14.92
N PHE A 59 2.13 3.61 15.41
CA PHE A 59 1.46 2.36 15.03
C PHE A 59 0.06 2.30 15.61
N LYS A 60 -0.16 2.73 16.86
CA LYS A 60 -1.50 2.78 17.47
C LYS A 60 -2.41 3.76 16.76
N ALA A 61 -1.90 4.93 16.40
CA ALA A 61 -2.63 5.93 15.63
C ALA A 61 -3.05 5.36 14.27
N PHE A 62 -2.10 4.74 13.57
CA PHE A 62 -2.34 4.07 12.30
C PHE A 62 -3.35 2.91 12.43
N GLU A 63 -3.24 2.06 13.45
CA GLU A 63 -4.16 0.95 13.68
C GLU A 63 -5.58 1.43 13.98
N THR A 64 -5.72 2.51 14.74
CA THR A 64 -7.02 3.14 15.02
C THR A 64 -7.66 3.66 13.74
N THR A 65 -6.88 4.32 12.87
CA THR A 65 -7.36 4.79 11.56
C THR A 65 -7.72 3.62 10.64
N PHE A 66 -6.96 2.51 10.68
CA PHE A 66 -7.32 1.31 9.92
C PHE A 66 -8.66 0.74 10.39
N ASP A 67 -8.89 0.65 11.71
CA ASP A 67 -10.13 0.11 12.27
C ASP A 67 -11.36 0.96 11.91
N ALA A 68 -11.17 2.26 11.68
CA ALA A 68 -12.23 3.15 11.21
C ALA A 68 -12.78 2.77 9.81
N LEU A 69 -11.98 2.08 8.98
CA LEU A 69 -12.42 1.61 7.66
C LEU A 69 -13.69 0.74 7.76
N TYR A 70 -13.82 -0.08 8.80
CA TYR A 70 -14.99 -0.95 8.97
C TYR A 70 -16.30 -0.20 9.20
N ASN A 71 -16.26 1.11 9.44
CA ASN A 71 -17.44 1.96 9.65
C ASN A 71 -17.79 2.82 8.43
N VAL A 72 -17.07 2.66 7.32
CA VAL A 72 -17.33 3.40 6.08
C VAL A 72 -18.63 2.92 5.44
N GLU A 73 -19.52 3.86 5.11
CA GLU A 73 -20.84 3.55 4.54
C GLU A 73 -20.93 3.81 3.03
N ASN A 74 -20.10 4.72 2.51
CA ASN A 74 -20.17 5.15 1.12
C ASN A 74 -18.79 5.50 0.54
N LYS A 75 -18.76 5.90 -0.74
CA LYS A 75 -17.52 6.19 -1.48
C LYS A 75 -16.78 7.43 -0.96
N ASP A 76 -17.51 8.45 -0.53
CA ASP A 76 -16.91 9.68 -0.02
C ASP A 76 -16.27 9.41 1.35
N ASP A 77 -16.95 8.67 2.22
CA ASP A 77 -16.41 8.19 3.49
C ASP A 77 -15.15 7.33 3.26
N LEU A 78 -15.19 6.44 2.25
CA LEU A 78 -14.03 5.62 1.90
C LEU A 78 -12.86 6.48 1.45
N ALA A 79 -13.10 7.49 0.62
CA ALA A 79 -12.06 8.39 0.12
C ALA A 79 -11.38 9.13 1.28
N LEU A 80 -12.18 9.68 2.22
CA LEU A 80 -11.67 10.35 3.41
C LEU A 80 -10.88 9.39 4.32
N ALA A 81 -11.42 8.20 4.57
CA ALA A 81 -10.77 7.21 5.43
C ALA A 81 -9.44 6.71 4.82
N ILE A 82 -9.37 6.54 3.50
CA ILE A 82 -8.15 6.16 2.80
C ILE A 82 -7.11 7.28 2.84
N ASP A 83 -7.53 8.54 2.68
CA ASP A 83 -6.62 9.69 2.80
C ASP A 83 -6.03 9.80 4.21
N ASP A 84 -6.86 9.71 5.25
CA ASP A 84 -6.40 9.70 6.63
C ASP A 84 -5.45 8.53 6.91
N LEU A 85 -5.77 7.34 6.40
CA LEU A 85 -4.95 6.14 6.57
C LEU A 85 -3.59 6.28 5.87
N ILE A 86 -3.56 6.89 4.68
CA ILE A 86 -2.31 7.19 3.96
C ILE A 86 -1.45 8.15 4.77
N GLU A 87 -2.02 9.21 5.35
CA GLU A 87 -1.27 10.14 6.19
C GLU A 87 -0.72 9.44 7.44
N LYS A 88 -1.51 8.61 8.13
CA LYS A 88 -1.02 7.84 9.28
C LYS A 88 0.01 6.78 8.92
N GLN A 89 -0.06 6.20 7.73
CA GLN A 89 1.00 5.32 7.27
C GLN A 89 2.30 6.08 6.98
N LYS A 90 2.24 7.31 6.44
CA LYS A 90 3.44 8.15 6.27
C LYS A 90 4.06 8.51 7.61
N ASP A 91 3.24 8.91 8.58
CA ASP A 91 3.68 9.17 9.96
C ASP A 91 4.40 7.93 10.54
N LEU A 92 3.78 6.76 10.40
CA LEU A 92 4.36 5.47 10.82
C LEU A 92 5.69 5.16 10.12
N GLU A 93 5.78 5.39 8.81
CA GLU A 93 6.99 5.14 8.02
C GLU A 93 8.15 6.08 8.37
N ALA A 94 7.83 7.32 8.76
CA ALA A 94 8.82 8.31 9.20
C ALA A 94 9.23 8.15 10.67
N SER A 95 8.44 7.43 11.47
CA SER A 95 8.69 7.22 12.89
C SER A 95 9.89 6.32 13.16
N THR A 96 10.37 6.35 14.41
CA THR A 96 11.40 5.42 14.87
C THR A 96 10.76 4.05 15.13
N TYR A 97 11.20 3.03 14.39
CA TYR A 97 10.72 1.67 14.56
C TYR A 97 11.26 1.08 15.87
N PRO A 98 10.48 0.28 16.60
CA PRO A 98 11.02 -0.53 17.67
C PRO A 98 12.16 -1.42 17.14
N GLU A 99 13.26 -1.54 17.88
CA GLU A 99 14.49 -2.23 17.42
C GLU A 99 14.21 -3.60 16.81
N LYS A 100 13.34 -4.39 17.45
CA LYS A 100 12.96 -5.74 17.00
C LYS A 100 12.20 -5.74 15.66
N PHE A 101 11.53 -4.65 15.31
CA PHE A 101 10.74 -4.48 14.09
C PHE A 101 11.40 -3.55 13.08
N ASP A 102 12.55 -2.96 13.41
CA ASP A 102 13.35 -2.15 12.50
C ASP A 102 14.16 -3.02 11.52
N ILE A 103 13.45 -3.87 10.77
CA ILE A 103 14.04 -4.83 9.84
C ILE A 103 13.39 -4.75 8.46
N PRO A 104 14.10 -5.12 7.38
CA PRO A 104 13.59 -5.01 6.01
C PRO A 104 12.27 -5.75 5.76
N GLN A 105 12.03 -6.87 6.45
CA GLN A 105 10.83 -7.68 6.27
C GLN A 105 9.57 -6.93 6.70
N ILE A 106 9.66 -6.11 7.76
CA ILE A 106 8.58 -5.24 8.23
C ILE A 106 8.35 -4.09 7.25
N LYS A 107 9.41 -3.34 6.94
CA LYS A 107 9.33 -2.17 6.05
C LYS A 107 8.82 -2.53 4.66
N SER A 108 9.25 -3.66 4.12
CA SER A 108 8.80 -4.17 2.81
C SER A 108 7.29 -4.43 2.79
N ARG A 109 6.75 -5.05 3.85
CA ARG A 109 5.30 -5.32 3.94
C ARG A 109 4.48 -4.06 4.13
N GLN A 110 4.95 -3.12 4.94
CA GLN A 110 4.31 -1.83 5.06
C GLN A 110 4.26 -1.08 3.71
N LYS A 111 5.32 -1.17 2.90
CA LYS A 111 5.35 -0.58 1.55
C LYS A 111 4.37 -1.25 0.58
N ILE A 112 4.21 -2.57 0.64
CA ILE A 112 3.20 -3.29 -0.15
C ILE A 112 1.80 -2.83 0.26
N PHE A 113 1.54 -2.76 1.56
CA PHE A 113 0.27 -2.27 2.08
C PHE A 113 -0.02 -0.81 1.62
N LYS A 114 0.98 0.09 1.70
CA LYS A 114 0.91 1.46 1.16
C LYS A 114 0.55 1.49 -0.32
N THR A 115 1.14 0.61 -1.11
CA THR A 115 0.85 0.51 -2.55
C THR A 115 -0.63 0.29 -2.81
N TYR A 116 -1.28 -0.60 -2.06
CA TYR A 116 -2.70 -0.87 -2.26
C TYR A 116 -3.62 0.25 -1.77
N MET A 117 -3.25 0.98 -0.71
CA MET A 117 -3.98 2.21 -0.34
C MET A 117 -3.92 3.27 -1.45
N LEU A 118 -2.75 3.46 -2.06
CA LEU A 118 -2.58 4.36 -3.20
C LEU A 118 -3.36 3.87 -4.44
N LYS A 119 -3.45 2.55 -4.63
CA LYS A 119 -4.27 1.95 -5.69
C LYS A 119 -5.75 2.28 -5.49
N ILE A 120 -6.28 2.07 -4.27
CA ILE A 120 -7.67 2.44 -3.93
C ILE A 120 -7.90 3.93 -4.19
N LYS A 121 -7.00 4.82 -3.74
CA LYS A 121 -7.10 6.26 -4.02
C LYS A 121 -7.15 6.55 -5.52
N GLY A 122 -6.35 5.84 -6.32
CA GLY A 122 -6.40 5.90 -7.77
C GLY A 122 -7.75 5.44 -8.33
N ASP A 123 -8.25 4.28 -7.90
CA ASP A 123 -9.52 3.73 -8.33
C ASP A 123 -10.67 4.72 -8.05
N LEU A 124 -10.70 5.31 -6.84
CA LEU A 124 -11.68 6.33 -6.47
C LEU A 124 -11.57 7.58 -7.36
N HIS A 125 -10.34 8.06 -7.60
CA HIS A 125 -10.10 9.24 -8.43
C HIS A 125 -10.58 9.04 -9.89
N TYR A 126 -10.33 7.86 -10.45
CA TYR A 126 -10.74 7.50 -11.80
C TYR A 126 -12.15 6.88 -11.87
N ARG A 127 -12.89 6.87 -10.76
CA ARG A 127 -14.25 6.31 -10.66
C ARG A 127 -14.34 4.83 -11.04
N LEU A 128 -13.27 4.08 -10.83
CA LEU A 128 -13.23 2.63 -10.98
C LEU A 128 -13.77 1.94 -9.73
N ASP A 129 -14.18 0.69 -9.85
CA ASP A 129 -14.57 -0.15 -8.71
C ASP A 129 -13.32 -0.53 -7.88
N PRO A 130 -13.18 -0.05 -6.63
CA PRO A 130 -12.02 -0.27 -5.78
C PRO A 130 -12.07 -1.64 -5.07
N GLN A 131 -13.13 -2.44 -5.23
CA GLN A 131 -13.35 -3.64 -4.41
C GLN A 131 -12.16 -4.61 -4.44
N GLU A 132 -11.55 -4.84 -5.60
CA GLU A 132 -10.37 -5.69 -5.71
C GLU A 132 -9.17 -5.10 -4.94
N SER A 133 -8.92 -3.81 -5.11
CA SER A 133 -7.82 -3.10 -4.44
C SER A 133 -8.01 -3.05 -2.92
N ILE A 134 -9.26 -2.95 -2.45
CA ILE A 134 -9.62 -3.05 -1.04
C ILE A 134 -9.24 -4.43 -0.51
N LEU A 135 -9.67 -5.51 -1.18
CA LEU A 135 -9.33 -6.88 -0.74
C LEU A 135 -7.81 -7.09 -0.68
N GLN A 136 -7.08 -6.63 -1.70
CA GLN A 136 -5.61 -6.68 -1.73
C GLN A 136 -4.96 -5.88 -0.59
N MET A 137 -5.51 -4.72 -0.25
CA MET A 137 -5.07 -3.92 0.91
C MET A 137 -5.27 -4.69 2.22
N PHE A 138 -6.44 -5.29 2.44
CA PHE A 138 -6.71 -6.09 3.65
C PHE A 138 -5.77 -7.30 3.77
N GLU A 139 -5.52 -8.00 2.66
CA GLU A 139 -4.55 -9.09 2.61
C GLU A 139 -3.13 -8.62 2.95
N ALA A 140 -2.69 -7.50 2.34
CA ALA A 140 -1.39 -6.91 2.61
C ALA A 140 -1.25 -6.45 4.07
N TYR A 141 -2.31 -5.88 4.65
CA TYR A 141 -2.32 -5.49 6.05
C TYR A 141 -2.22 -6.70 6.99
N ASN A 142 -2.98 -7.76 6.71
CA ASN A 142 -2.90 -8.99 7.49
C ASN A 142 -1.53 -9.67 7.37
N ALA A 143 -0.91 -9.63 6.18
CA ALA A 143 0.47 -10.09 6.01
C ALA A 143 1.47 -9.23 6.81
N PHE A 144 1.26 -7.91 6.85
CA PHE A 144 2.06 -7.00 7.67
C PHE A 144 1.91 -7.33 9.17
N ARG A 145 0.68 -7.47 9.68
CA ARG A 145 0.42 -7.87 11.08
C ARG A 145 1.03 -9.23 11.42
N ASN A 146 0.89 -10.21 10.52
CA ASN A 146 1.42 -11.55 10.73
C ASN A 146 2.95 -11.57 10.82
N GLN A 147 3.64 -10.65 10.14
CA GLN A 147 5.09 -10.60 10.19
C GLN A 147 5.60 -10.26 11.60
N PHE A 148 4.87 -9.46 12.39
CA PHE A 148 5.21 -9.23 13.79
C PHE A 148 5.16 -10.53 14.60
N ASN A 149 4.11 -11.34 14.40
CA ASN A 149 3.98 -12.65 15.06
C ASN A 149 5.15 -13.58 14.71
N VAL A 150 5.53 -13.63 13.43
CA VAL A 150 6.66 -14.43 12.96
C VAL A 150 7.96 -13.99 13.61
N ILE A 151 8.23 -12.68 13.67
CA ILE A 151 9.49 -12.14 14.22
C ILE A 151 9.65 -12.46 15.71
N VAL A 152 8.59 -12.32 16.50
CA VAL A 152 8.71 -12.58 17.95
C VAL A 152 8.72 -14.06 18.31
N ASN A 153 8.23 -14.93 17.41
CA ASN A 153 8.24 -16.38 17.59
C ASN A 153 9.46 -17.06 16.94
N ASN A 154 10.20 -16.37 16.07
CA ASN A 154 11.38 -16.93 15.44
C ASN A 154 12.53 -17.02 16.45
N THR A 155 12.94 -18.24 16.76
CA THR A 155 14.03 -18.55 17.69
C THR A 155 15.36 -18.83 16.99
N LEU A 156 15.40 -18.79 15.65
CA LEU A 156 16.61 -19.04 14.87
C LEU A 156 17.47 -17.78 14.81
N ASP A 157 18.62 -17.84 15.47
CA ASP A 157 19.68 -16.85 15.29
C ASP A 157 20.44 -17.16 13.99
N THR A 158 20.19 -16.35 12.96
CA THR A 158 20.83 -16.50 11.66
C THR A 158 22.33 -16.23 11.69
N ASN A 159 22.85 -15.57 12.74
CA ASN A 159 24.30 -15.39 12.88
C ASN A 159 25.00 -16.73 13.15
N LEU A 160 24.33 -17.67 13.82
CA LEU A 160 24.84 -19.03 14.04
C LEU A 160 24.92 -19.86 12.75
N ILE A 161 24.23 -19.44 11.68
CA ILE A 161 24.18 -20.17 10.41
C ILE A 161 25.30 -19.71 9.45
N LEU A 162 25.86 -18.51 9.67
CA LEU A 162 26.88 -17.92 8.80
C LEU A 162 28.31 -18.16 9.31
N GLU A 163 28.47 -18.88 10.41
CA GLU A 163 29.76 -19.39 10.90
C GLU A 163 30.09 -20.76 10.28
N GLU A 164 30.20 -20.82 8.95
CA GLU A 164 30.86 -21.92 8.21
C GLU A 164 31.73 -21.40 7.06
#